data_AF-A0A242CDZ7-F1
#
_entry.id   AF-A0A242CDZ7-F1
#
_cell.length_a   1.000
_cell.length_b   1.000
_cell.length_c   1.000
_cell.angle_alpha   90.00
_cell.angle_beta   90.00
_cell.angle_gamma   90.00
#
_symmetry.space_group_name_H-M   'P 1'
#
loop_
_entity.id
_entity.type
_entity.pdbx_description
1 polymer ?
#
loop_
_entity_poly.entity_id
_entity_poly.type
_entity_poly.pdbx_seq_one_letter_code
_entity_poly.pdbx_strand_id
1 'polypeptide(L)'
;MKKPLLQRKWVWIVFTLIVGFTFLIFNSERKFEAQKKEKARQELKLEKKAKKLLKNKIKVPDPYFKTQEQVSAEYKAKGLKINYVVSNFDDKATINKRFLRKGECDQLSQDNGATYYNSSEVGLKNAGYYAEKGDTIIIGYSDHDFDGTKKETPAPKKAKETEKSTLPSSTNETSESSNQKTSAKKNASPSLPDEVVDQVTELNNKYDRLIEKVKGYAATPSTYTLSEYSTFMTDYTDIITDFGELSETIQEYGGDISSWKGYDSWMKIVDKNNQLLIETDKLPAVFAD
;
A
#
# COMPACT_ATOMS: atom_id res chain seq x y z
N MET A 1 30.30 34.03 -59.79
CA MET A 1 29.61 34.01 -58.48
C MET A 1 29.12 32.60 -58.19
N LYS A 2 29.82 31.83 -57.35
CA LYS A 2 29.44 30.47 -56.96
C LYS A 2 28.59 30.54 -55.69
N LYS A 3 27.29 30.22 -55.77
CA LYS A 3 26.43 30.09 -54.57
C LYS A 3 26.92 28.88 -53.73
N PRO A 4 26.99 28.98 -52.40
CA PRO A 4 27.58 27.94 -51.58
C PRO A 4 26.68 26.70 -51.52
N LEU A 5 27.25 25.56 -51.94
CA LEU A 5 26.67 24.21 -51.89
C LEU A 5 26.36 23.70 -50.46
N LEU A 6 26.65 24.50 -49.43
CA LEU A 6 26.45 24.17 -48.02
C LEU A 6 24.98 24.21 -47.57
N GLN A 7 24.08 24.95 -48.23
CA GLN A 7 22.67 25.00 -47.83
C GLN A 7 21.85 23.75 -48.21
N ARG A 8 22.26 22.97 -49.22
CA ARG A 8 21.49 21.78 -49.67
C ARG A 8 21.67 20.55 -48.78
N LYS A 9 22.79 20.43 -48.06
CA LYS A 9 23.06 19.26 -47.20
C LYS A 9 22.31 19.32 -45.87
N TRP A 10 22.10 20.51 -45.32
CA TRP A 10 21.34 20.71 -44.08
C TRP A 10 19.83 20.47 -44.27
N VAL A 11 19.27 20.84 -45.41
CA VAL A 11 17.84 20.63 -45.72
C VAL A 11 17.48 19.14 -45.75
N TRP A 12 18.35 18.28 -46.29
CA TRP A 12 18.11 16.83 -46.32
C TRP A 12 18.20 16.17 -44.94
N ILE A 13 19.12 16.62 -44.08
CA ILE A 13 19.27 16.11 -42.70
C ILE A 13 18.07 16.52 -41.83
N VAL A 14 17.59 17.77 -41.97
CA VAL A 14 16.41 18.25 -41.26
C VAL A 14 15.14 17.52 -41.75
N PHE A 15 15.01 17.26 -43.05
CA PHE A 15 13.86 16.54 -43.60
C PHE A 15 13.81 15.07 -43.16
N THR A 16 14.93 14.36 -43.12
CA THR A 16 14.98 12.97 -42.61
C THR A 16 14.73 12.89 -41.10
N LEU A 17 15.19 13.88 -40.32
CA LEU A 17 14.88 13.97 -38.89
C LEU A 17 13.38 14.21 -38.63
N ILE A 18 12.72 15.10 -39.40
CA ILE A 18 11.28 15.38 -39.26
C ILE A 18 10.43 14.16 -39.66
N VAL A 19 10.79 13.46 -40.74
CA VAL A 19 10.08 12.23 -41.17
C VAL A 19 10.31 11.07 -40.18
N GLY A 20 11.52 10.95 -39.61
CA GLY A 20 11.80 9.98 -38.56
C GLY A 20 11.04 10.27 -37.26
N PHE A 21 10.94 11.53 -36.87
CA PHE A 21 10.23 11.96 -35.66
C PHE A 21 8.71 11.79 -35.78
N THR A 22 8.13 12.14 -36.93
CA THR A 22 6.69 11.89 -37.20
C THR A 22 6.37 10.39 -37.29
N PHE A 23 7.27 9.56 -37.84
CA PHE A 23 7.10 8.11 -37.83
C PHE A 23 7.18 7.52 -36.41
N LEU A 24 8.06 8.03 -35.54
CA LEU A 24 8.15 7.62 -34.14
C LEU A 24 6.91 8.01 -33.32
N ILE A 25 6.40 9.23 -33.49
CA ILE A 25 5.15 9.69 -32.85
C ILE A 25 3.97 8.83 -33.32
N PHE A 26 3.84 8.59 -34.62
CA PHE A 26 2.74 7.80 -35.15
C PHE A 26 2.78 6.33 -34.69
N ASN A 27 3.99 5.79 -34.48
CA ASN A 27 4.17 4.43 -33.97
C ASN A 27 3.94 4.33 -32.45
N SER A 28 4.22 5.40 -31.69
CA SER A 28 3.91 5.47 -30.25
C SER A 28 2.40 5.59 -30.01
N GLU A 29 1.69 6.42 -30.77
CA GLU A 29 0.22 6.54 -30.69
C GLU A 29 -0.48 5.21 -30.99
N ARG A 30 -0.03 4.46 -32.00
CA ARG A 30 -0.58 3.13 -32.30
C ARG A 30 -0.38 2.13 -31.18
N LYS A 31 0.80 2.14 -30.54
CA LYS A 31 1.08 1.28 -29.38
C LYS A 31 0.20 1.66 -28.18
N PHE A 32 0.01 2.96 -27.94
CA PHE A 32 -0.84 3.47 -26.88
C PHE A 32 -2.32 3.11 -27.09
N GLU A 33 -2.85 3.29 -28.30
CA GLU A 33 -4.22 2.88 -28.65
C GLU A 33 -4.43 1.36 -28.56
N ALA A 34 -3.43 0.56 -28.96
CA ALA A 34 -3.48 -0.88 -28.81
C ALA A 34 -3.52 -1.31 -27.33
N GLN A 35 -2.67 -0.72 -26.49
CA GLN A 35 -2.66 -0.96 -25.03
C GLN A 35 -3.97 -0.54 -24.37
N LYS A 36 -4.52 0.63 -24.72
CA LYS A 36 -5.80 1.11 -24.21
C LYS A 36 -6.95 0.17 -24.59
N LYS A 37 -6.97 -0.30 -25.84
CA LYS A 37 -7.96 -1.27 -26.33
C LYS A 37 -7.82 -2.63 -25.65
N GLU A 38 -6.60 -3.07 -25.37
CA GLU A 38 -6.35 -4.30 -24.63
C GLU A 38 -6.80 -4.19 -23.18
N LYS A 39 -6.45 -3.10 -22.48
CA LYS A 39 -6.92 -2.81 -21.12
C LYS A 39 -8.44 -2.77 -21.05
N ALA A 40 -9.10 -2.09 -21.99
CA ALA A 40 -10.57 -2.06 -22.07
C ALA A 40 -11.18 -3.46 -22.30
N ARG A 41 -10.53 -4.31 -23.10
CA ARG A 41 -10.96 -5.71 -23.28
C ARG A 41 -10.78 -6.54 -22.02
N GLN A 42 -9.68 -6.34 -21.29
CA GLN A 42 -9.42 -7.02 -20.03
C GLN A 42 -10.44 -6.58 -18.96
N GLU A 43 -10.70 -5.29 -18.81
CA GLU A 43 -11.72 -4.75 -17.90
C GLU A 43 -13.11 -5.31 -18.20
N LEU A 44 -13.50 -5.38 -19.48
CA LEU A 44 -14.78 -5.95 -19.89
C LEU A 44 -14.90 -7.46 -19.61
N LYS A 45 -13.81 -8.22 -19.75
CA LYS A 45 -13.76 -9.63 -19.34
C LYS A 45 -13.90 -9.76 -17.83
N LEU A 46 -13.23 -8.89 -17.08
CA LEU A 46 -13.28 -8.86 -15.62
C LEU A 46 -14.68 -8.52 -15.12
N GLU A 47 -15.34 -7.53 -15.73
CA GLU A 47 -16.70 -7.14 -15.38
C GLU A 47 -17.71 -8.27 -15.64
N LYS A 48 -17.56 -9.01 -16.76
CA LYS A 48 -18.36 -10.20 -17.03
C LYS A 48 -18.13 -11.30 -16.01
N LYS A 49 -16.87 -11.53 -15.61
CA LYS A 49 -16.51 -12.50 -14.55
C LYS A 49 -17.12 -12.08 -13.21
N ALA A 50 -16.99 -10.81 -12.84
CA ALA A 50 -17.57 -10.22 -11.63
C ALA A 50 -19.09 -10.41 -11.57
N LYS A 51 -19.81 -10.07 -12.65
CA LYS A 51 -21.27 -10.26 -12.73
C LYS A 51 -21.69 -11.72 -12.51
N LYS A 52 -20.88 -12.68 -12.95
CA LYS A 52 -21.14 -14.11 -12.75
C LYS A 52 -20.84 -14.55 -11.32
N LEU A 53 -19.69 -14.16 -10.77
CA LEU A 53 -19.24 -14.55 -9.42
C LEU A 53 -20.10 -13.93 -8.31
N LEU A 54 -20.47 -12.66 -8.48
CA LEU A 54 -21.23 -11.89 -7.50
C LEU A 54 -22.75 -12.03 -7.69
N LYS A 55 -23.18 -12.92 -8.59
CA LYS A 55 -24.60 -13.19 -8.82
C LYS A 55 -25.22 -13.71 -7.51
N ASN A 56 -26.28 -13.05 -7.05
CA ASN A 56 -26.97 -13.32 -5.78
C ASN A 56 -26.20 -13.00 -4.49
N LYS A 57 -25.04 -12.36 -4.59
CA LYS A 57 -24.29 -11.88 -3.44
C LYS A 57 -24.53 -10.38 -3.24
N ILE A 58 -24.48 -9.95 -1.99
CA ILE A 58 -24.69 -8.56 -1.59
C ILE A 58 -23.36 -8.05 -1.03
N LYS A 59 -22.95 -6.87 -1.50
CA LYS A 59 -21.75 -6.22 -0.99
C LYS A 59 -21.98 -5.81 0.46
N VAL A 60 -21.12 -6.29 1.35
CA VAL A 60 -21.17 -6.01 2.78
C VAL A 60 -20.63 -4.59 3.00
N PRO A 61 -21.40 -3.67 3.62
CA PRO A 61 -20.92 -2.33 3.94
C PRO A 61 -19.74 -2.36 4.91
N ASP A 62 -18.78 -1.45 4.76
CA ASP A 62 -17.65 -1.36 5.70
C ASP A 62 -18.14 -0.86 7.08
N PRO A 63 -17.97 -1.65 8.16
CA PRO A 63 -18.35 -1.25 9.50
C PRO A 63 -17.29 -0.41 10.22
N TYR A 64 -16.09 -0.27 9.65
CA TYR A 64 -14.93 0.26 10.36
C TYR A 64 -15.19 1.65 10.93
N PHE A 65 -15.01 1.76 12.25
CA PHE A 65 -15.21 2.95 13.05
C PHE A 65 -16.61 3.59 13.02
N LYS A 66 -17.64 2.82 12.62
CA LYS A 66 -19.04 3.23 12.74
C LYS A 66 -19.62 2.74 14.07
N THR A 67 -20.69 3.36 14.55
CA THR A 67 -21.37 2.87 15.76
C THR A 67 -22.15 1.59 15.47
N GLN A 68 -22.39 0.78 16.50
CA GLN A 68 -23.25 -0.41 16.39
C GLN A 68 -24.63 -0.07 15.80
N GLU A 69 -25.25 1.07 16.12
CA GLU A 69 -26.55 1.43 15.54
C GLU A 69 -26.46 1.71 14.04
N GLN A 70 -25.43 2.43 13.60
CA GLN A 70 -25.20 2.74 12.18
C GLN A 70 -24.99 1.46 11.37
N VAL A 71 -24.13 0.57 11.87
CA VAL A 71 -23.85 -0.71 11.22
C VAL A 71 -25.09 -1.59 11.19
N SER A 72 -25.85 -1.66 12.29
CA SER A 72 -27.13 -2.37 12.36
C SER A 72 -28.13 -1.88 11.31
N ALA A 73 -28.27 -0.58 11.15
CA ALA A 73 -29.18 0.01 10.16
C ALA A 73 -28.74 -0.32 8.72
N GLU A 74 -27.47 -0.13 8.39
CA GLU A 74 -26.93 -0.37 7.05
C GLU A 74 -27.06 -1.84 6.62
N TYR A 75 -26.72 -2.77 7.51
CA TYR A 75 -26.74 -4.20 7.21
C TYR A 75 -28.17 -4.74 7.13
N LYS A 76 -29.05 -4.30 8.03
CA LYS A 76 -30.48 -4.65 7.98
C LYS A 76 -31.12 -4.15 6.70
N ALA A 77 -30.77 -2.94 6.24
CA ALA A 77 -31.24 -2.40 4.95
C ALA A 77 -30.78 -3.25 3.75
N LYS A 78 -29.65 -3.95 3.89
CA LYS A 78 -29.14 -4.92 2.90
C LYS A 78 -29.67 -6.34 3.11
N GLY A 79 -30.45 -6.60 4.16
CA GLY A 79 -30.98 -7.92 4.48
C GLY A 79 -29.93 -8.87 5.05
N LEU A 80 -28.89 -8.34 5.70
CA LEU A 80 -27.89 -9.11 6.43
C LEU A 80 -28.26 -9.17 7.92
N LYS A 81 -27.87 -10.24 8.61
CA LYS A 81 -27.93 -10.36 10.07
C LYS A 81 -26.56 -10.02 10.65
N ILE A 82 -26.53 -9.58 11.92
CA ILE A 82 -25.29 -9.23 12.60
C ILE A 82 -25.17 -10.02 13.89
N ASN A 83 -23.95 -10.47 14.18
CA ASN A 83 -23.54 -10.92 15.48
C ASN A 83 -22.38 -10.06 15.98
N TYR A 84 -22.59 -9.31 17.06
CA TYR A 84 -21.55 -8.46 17.63
C TYR A 84 -20.67 -9.24 18.61
N VAL A 85 -19.36 -9.10 18.44
CA VAL A 85 -18.36 -9.69 19.33
C VAL A 85 -17.41 -8.62 19.83
N VAL A 86 -16.97 -8.71 21.08
CA VAL A 86 -15.97 -7.78 21.60
C VAL A 86 -14.66 -8.01 20.85
N SER A 87 -14.05 -6.94 20.35
CA SER A 87 -12.75 -6.94 19.68
C SER A 87 -11.93 -5.78 20.21
N ASN A 88 -10.67 -6.03 20.55
CA ASN A 88 -9.72 -4.95 20.83
C ASN A 88 -9.04 -4.55 19.51
N PHE A 89 -9.17 -3.27 19.15
CA PHE A 89 -8.50 -2.68 17.99
C PHE A 89 -7.90 -1.30 18.33
N ASP A 90 -7.38 -1.17 19.55
CA ASP A 90 -6.70 0.03 20.05
C ASP A 90 -5.50 0.40 19.17
N ASP A 91 -4.73 -0.60 18.74
CA ASP A 91 -3.60 -0.43 17.80
C ASP A 91 -4.05 0.27 16.51
N LYS A 92 -5.22 -0.10 15.99
CA LYS A 92 -5.79 0.53 14.80
C LYS A 92 -6.18 1.98 15.09
N ALA A 93 -6.72 2.27 16.27
CA ALA A 93 -7.02 3.64 16.67
C ALA A 93 -5.75 4.50 16.84
N THR A 94 -4.66 3.92 17.36
CA THR A 94 -3.34 4.55 17.46
C THR A 94 -2.74 4.84 16.09
N ILE A 95 -2.73 3.87 15.17
CA ILE A 95 -2.26 4.04 13.79
C ILE A 95 -3.04 5.14 13.08
N ASN A 96 -4.37 5.18 13.28
CA ASN A 96 -5.25 6.19 12.69
C ASN A 96 -5.28 7.51 13.48
N LYS A 97 -4.50 7.64 14.57
CA LYS A 97 -4.45 8.82 15.45
C LYS A 97 -5.84 9.36 15.80
N ARG A 98 -6.71 8.48 16.29
CA ARG A 98 -8.10 8.83 16.62
C ARG A 98 -8.53 8.34 17.98
N PHE A 99 -9.53 9.02 18.51
CA PHE A 99 -10.29 8.51 19.62
C PHE A 99 -11.22 7.39 19.14
N LEU A 100 -11.12 6.24 19.80
CA LEU A 100 -11.99 5.09 19.63
C LEU A 100 -13.06 5.15 20.73
N ARG A 101 -14.33 5.19 20.32
CA ARG A 101 -15.45 5.20 21.26
C ARG A 101 -15.93 3.78 21.54
N LYS A 102 -16.39 3.55 22.76
CA LYS A 102 -17.16 2.37 23.11
C LYS A 102 -18.34 2.21 22.16
N GLY A 103 -18.52 1.01 21.64
CA GLY A 103 -19.57 0.67 20.67
C GLY A 103 -19.23 1.04 19.22
N GLU A 104 -18.01 1.50 18.92
CA GLU A 104 -17.53 1.57 17.53
C GLU A 104 -17.10 0.18 17.05
N CYS A 105 -17.33 -0.09 15.76
CA CYS A 105 -17.07 -1.36 15.13
C CYS A 105 -15.68 -1.43 14.50
N ASP A 106 -15.08 -2.62 14.56
CA ASP A 106 -13.81 -2.92 13.93
C ASP A 106 -13.99 -3.25 12.43
N GLN A 107 -12.90 -3.23 11.68
CA GLN A 107 -12.85 -3.68 10.30
C GLN A 107 -13.16 -5.18 10.19
N LEU A 108 -13.79 -5.55 9.08
CA LEU A 108 -14.06 -6.94 8.72
C LEU A 108 -12.76 -7.76 8.53
N SER A 109 -12.70 -8.93 9.17
CA SER A 109 -11.64 -9.94 9.03
C SER A 109 -12.11 -11.17 8.22
N GLN A 110 -11.20 -12.10 7.91
CA GLN A 110 -11.49 -13.27 7.07
C GLN A 110 -12.53 -14.25 7.64
N ASP A 111 -12.81 -14.20 8.95
CA ASP A 111 -13.74 -15.12 9.63
C ASP A 111 -15.06 -14.46 10.04
N ASN A 112 -15.46 -13.42 9.30
CA ASN A 112 -16.65 -12.62 9.61
C ASN A 112 -17.96 -13.16 9.01
N GLY A 113 -17.94 -14.30 8.31
CA GLY A 113 -19.12 -14.80 7.58
C GLY A 113 -19.36 -14.16 6.20
N ALA A 114 -18.38 -13.41 5.67
CA ALA A 114 -18.38 -12.87 4.32
C ALA A 114 -17.14 -13.31 3.54
N THR A 115 -17.26 -13.42 2.21
CA THR A 115 -16.13 -13.74 1.33
C THR A 115 -15.53 -12.47 0.76
N TYR A 116 -14.21 -12.30 0.90
CA TYR A 116 -13.49 -11.22 0.26
C TYR A 116 -13.18 -11.56 -1.21
N TYR A 117 -13.52 -10.66 -2.12
CA TYR A 117 -13.13 -10.73 -3.53
C TYR A 117 -12.17 -9.59 -3.84
N ASN A 118 -11.01 -9.92 -4.38
CA ASN A 118 -9.95 -8.95 -4.66
C ASN A 118 -10.16 -8.23 -6.02
N SER A 119 -9.36 -7.21 -6.29
CA SER A 119 -9.44 -6.43 -7.53
C SER A 119 -9.06 -7.23 -8.78
N SER A 120 -8.22 -8.25 -8.69
CA SER A 120 -7.84 -9.10 -9.83
C SER A 120 -8.95 -10.11 -10.21
N GLU A 121 -9.87 -10.40 -9.31
CA GLU A 121 -11.00 -11.30 -9.56
C GLU A 121 -12.23 -10.61 -10.10
N VAL A 122 -12.59 -9.46 -9.50
CA VAL A 122 -13.87 -8.77 -9.76
C VAL A 122 -13.71 -7.33 -10.24
N GLY A 123 -12.48 -6.82 -10.30
CA GLY A 123 -12.17 -5.44 -10.63
C GLY A 123 -12.20 -4.52 -9.43
N LEU A 124 -11.42 -3.44 -9.50
CA LEU A 124 -11.24 -2.48 -8.41
C LEU A 124 -12.58 -1.94 -7.88
N LYS A 125 -13.54 -1.64 -8.76
CA LYS A 125 -14.86 -1.10 -8.38
C LYS A 125 -15.69 -2.11 -7.55
N ASN A 126 -15.51 -3.40 -7.80
CA ASN A 126 -16.30 -4.44 -7.15
C ASN A 126 -15.55 -5.14 -6.02
N ALA A 127 -14.27 -4.84 -5.79
CA ALA A 127 -13.51 -5.44 -4.71
C ALA A 127 -14.15 -5.16 -3.33
N GLY A 128 -14.05 -6.13 -2.42
CA GLY A 128 -14.58 -6.05 -1.06
C GLY A 128 -15.23 -7.34 -0.58
N TYR A 129 -15.90 -7.25 0.57
CA TYR A 129 -16.61 -8.36 1.20
C TYR A 129 -18.03 -8.54 0.63
N TYR A 130 -18.42 -9.79 0.42
CA TYR A 130 -19.75 -10.18 -0.08
C TYR A 130 -20.32 -11.34 0.71
N ALA A 131 -21.63 -11.33 0.91
CA ALA A 131 -22.39 -12.38 1.59
C ALA A 131 -23.73 -12.62 0.89
N GLU A 132 -24.39 -13.73 1.18
CA GLU A 132 -25.73 -14.01 0.69
C GLU A 132 -26.79 -13.30 1.57
N LYS A 133 -27.98 -13.09 1.01
CA LYS A 133 -29.05 -12.43 1.73
C LYS A 133 -29.49 -13.30 2.91
N GLY A 134 -29.49 -12.72 4.11
CA GLY A 134 -29.87 -13.40 5.34
C GLY A 134 -28.70 -14.03 6.10
N ASP A 135 -27.49 -13.99 5.53
CA ASP A 135 -26.27 -14.43 6.22
C ASP A 135 -26.00 -13.58 7.46
N THR A 136 -25.39 -14.21 8.46
CA THR A 136 -24.97 -13.55 9.69
C THR A 136 -23.52 -13.12 9.57
N ILE A 137 -23.28 -11.82 9.66
CA ILE A 137 -21.95 -11.23 9.65
C ILE A 137 -21.50 -11.01 11.10
N ILE A 138 -20.30 -11.49 11.42
CA ILE A 138 -19.66 -11.29 12.72
C ILE A 138 -18.89 -9.97 12.67
N ILE A 139 -19.21 -9.06 13.58
CA ILE A 139 -18.63 -7.72 13.63
C ILE A 139 -18.01 -7.48 15.00
N GLY A 140 -16.71 -7.20 15.02
CA GLY A 140 -15.99 -6.76 16.21
C GLY A 140 -16.48 -5.38 16.66
N TYR A 141 -16.59 -5.13 17.96
CA TYR A 141 -16.83 -3.80 18.50
C TYR A 141 -15.99 -3.56 19.76
N SER A 142 -15.68 -2.29 20.02
CA SER A 142 -14.94 -1.90 21.23
C SER A 142 -15.90 -1.82 22.43
N ASP A 143 -15.53 -2.46 23.53
CA ASP A 143 -16.28 -2.40 24.79
C ASP A 143 -15.85 -1.24 25.71
N HIS A 144 -14.85 -0.47 25.30
CA HIS A 144 -14.29 0.65 26.04
C HIS A 144 -13.90 1.82 25.14
N ASP A 145 -13.66 2.98 25.76
CA ASP A 145 -13.10 4.15 25.09
C ASP A 145 -11.56 4.08 25.11
N PHE A 146 -10.93 4.44 24.00
CA PHE A 146 -9.47 4.46 23.89
C PHE A 146 -9.00 5.70 23.11
N ASP A 147 -7.97 6.39 23.60
CA ASP A 147 -7.46 7.61 22.99
C ASP A 147 -6.15 7.35 22.23
N GLY A 148 -6.26 6.92 20.98
CA GLY A 148 -5.13 6.72 20.07
C GLY A 148 -4.46 8.01 19.58
N THR A 149 -4.91 9.19 20.03
CA THR A 149 -4.24 10.47 19.71
C THR A 149 -3.08 10.77 20.67
N LYS A 150 -3.09 10.13 21.85
CA LYS A 150 -2.02 10.30 22.83
C LYS A 150 -0.79 9.56 22.33
N LYS A 151 0.32 10.28 22.18
CA LYS A 151 1.64 9.65 22.00
C LYS A 151 1.85 8.71 23.18
N GLU A 152 2.01 7.43 22.92
CA GLU A 152 2.56 6.53 23.92
C GLU A 152 3.98 6.99 24.25
N THR A 153 4.14 7.62 25.41
CA THR A 153 5.39 7.52 26.15
C THR A 153 5.51 6.04 26.54
N PRO A 154 6.59 5.33 26.17
CA PRO A 154 6.73 3.93 26.53
C PRO A 154 6.64 3.81 28.05
N ALA A 155 5.62 3.10 28.53
CA ALA A 155 5.44 2.87 29.96
C ALA A 155 6.68 2.15 30.51
N PRO A 156 7.26 2.60 31.65
CA PRO A 156 8.36 1.90 32.28
C PRO A 156 7.86 0.52 32.72
N LYS A 157 8.65 -0.51 32.41
CA LYS A 157 8.50 -1.87 32.95
C LYS A 157 8.16 -1.77 34.43
N LYS A 158 6.91 -2.11 34.80
CA LYS A 158 6.47 -2.14 36.19
C LYS A 158 7.36 -3.11 36.96
N ALA A 159 8.23 -2.54 37.79
CA ALA A 159 8.87 -3.23 38.89
C ALA A 159 7.76 -3.87 39.75
N LYS A 160 7.97 -5.14 40.04
CA LYS A 160 7.14 -5.97 40.90
C LYS A 160 7.39 -5.48 42.34
N GLU A 161 6.53 -4.63 42.85
CA GLU A 161 6.52 -4.28 44.27
C GLU A 161 5.74 -5.35 45.05
N THR A 162 6.45 -5.86 46.04
CA THR A 162 6.12 -6.97 46.91
C THR A 162 5.33 -6.43 48.10
N GLU A 163 4.10 -6.89 48.29
CA GLU A 163 3.45 -6.86 49.60
C GLU A 163 3.56 -8.23 50.30
N LYS A 164 3.81 -8.11 51.60
CA LYS A 164 4.33 -9.07 52.55
C LYS A 164 3.19 -9.86 53.21
N SER A 165 3.28 -11.19 53.23
CA SER A 165 2.60 -12.02 54.24
C SER A 165 3.39 -13.31 54.52
N THR A 166 4.06 -13.28 55.67
CA THR A 166 4.40 -14.32 56.66
C THR A 166 4.67 -15.81 56.25
N LEU A 167 5.91 -16.24 56.56
CA LEU A 167 6.52 -17.60 56.64
C LEU A 167 5.86 -18.57 57.66
N PRO A 168 6.32 -19.85 57.87
CA PRO A 168 7.53 -20.56 57.34
C PRO A 168 7.34 -22.05 56.90
N SER A 169 8.33 -22.63 56.21
CA SER A 169 9.25 -23.65 56.79
C SER A 169 9.88 -24.64 55.78
N SER A 170 11.20 -24.80 55.96
CA SER A 170 12.10 -25.95 55.72
C SER A 170 12.59 -26.40 54.32
N THR A 171 13.87 -26.06 54.08
CA THR A 171 15.05 -26.92 53.81
C THR A 171 14.94 -28.11 52.84
N ASN A 172 15.69 -28.08 51.73
CA ASN A 172 16.97 -28.82 51.60
C ASN A 172 17.68 -28.56 50.25
N GLU A 173 19.00 -28.69 50.32
CA GLU A 173 19.99 -28.48 49.30
C GLU A 173 20.07 -29.59 48.23
N THR A 174 20.79 -29.26 47.15
CA THR A 174 21.74 -30.10 46.42
C THR A 174 21.36 -30.50 44.99
N SER A 175 22.28 -30.06 44.12
CA SER A 175 22.47 -30.31 42.70
C SER A 175 22.30 -31.76 42.25
N GLU A 176 21.75 -31.93 41.05
CA GLU A 176 22.31 -32.89 40.11
C GLU A 176 22.12 -32.41 38.66
N SER A 177 23.25 -32.32 37.96
CA SER A 177 23.36 -32.11 36.53
C SER A 177 23.01 -33.42 35.83
N SER A 178 22.08 -33.38 34.88
CA SER A 178 22.04 -34.38 33.81
C SER A 178 21.43 -33.76 32.55
N ASN A 179 22.23 -33.83 31.48
CA ASN A 179 21.91 -33.43 30.12
C ASN A 179 20.58 -34.04 29.65
N GLN A 180 19.65 -33.19 29.24
CA GLN A 180 18.71 -33.57 28.19
C GLN A 180 18.65 -32.48 27.11
N LYS A 181 19.22 -32.88 25.97
CA LYS A 181 19.30 -32.17 24.71
C LYS A 181 17.89 -32.08 24.11
N THR A 182 17.21 -30.98 24.34
CA THR A 182 16.06 -30.57 23.50
C THR A 182 16.40 -29.27 22.80
N SER A 183 16.55 -29.41 21.49
CA SER A 183 16.77 -28.38 20.49
C SER A 183 15.89 -27.15 20.73
N ALA A 184 16.52 -26.07 21.19
CA ALA A 184 15.96 -24.74 21.06
C ALA A 184 15.90 -24.41 19.56
N LYS A 185 14.72 -24.61 18.95
CA LYS A 185 14.38 -23.94 17.69
C LYS A 185 14.20 -22.47 18.06
N LYS A 186 15.27 -21.69 17.88
CA LYS A 186 15.19 -20.22 17.77
C LYS A 186 14.12 -19.94 16.72
N ASN A 187 12.94 -19.48 17.14
CA ASN A 187 12.03 -18.78 16.25
C ASN A 187 12.69 -17.43 15.94
N ALA A 188 13.64 -17.44 15.01
CA ALA A 188 14.06 -16.25 14.33
C ALA A 188 12.83 -15.76 13.54
N SER A 189 12.34 -14.58 13.89
CA SER A 189 11.43 -13.83 13.01
C SER A 189 12.04 -13.82 11.61
N PRO A 190 11.29 -14.11 10.53
CA PRO A 190 11.83 -14.03 9.18
C PRO A 190 12.26 -12.59 8.91
N SER A 191 13.58 -12.34 8.97
CA SER A 191 14.15 -11.09 8.48
C SER A 191 14.19 -11.14 6.96
N LEU A 192 13.83 -10.05 6.29
CA LEU A 192 13.98 -9.92 4.84
C LEU A 192 15.42 -10.29 4.40
N PRO A 193 15.59 -11.02 3.29
CA PRO A 193 16.90 -11.23 2.70
C PRO A 193 17.59 -9.90 2.38
N ASP A 194 18.92 -9.83 2.51
CA ASP A 194 19.68 -8.61 2.22
C ASP A 194 19.42 -8.09 0.79
N GLU A 195 19.16 -8.99 -0.16
CA GLU A 195 18.77 -8.65 -1.54
C GLU A 195 17.49 -7.80 -1.60
N VAL A 196 16.48 -8.13 -0.79
CA VAL A 196 15.23 -7.35 -0.73
C VAL A 196 15.50 -5.99 -0.07
N VAL A 197 16.40 -5.93 0.92
CA VAL A 197 16.80 -4.67 1.56
C VAL A 197 17.53 -3.75 0.57
N ASP A 198 18.35 -4.31 -0.30
CA ASP A 198 19.04 -3.58 -1.36
C ASP A 198 18.04 -3.02 -2.38
N GLN A 199 17.03 -3.81 -2.78
CA GLN A 199 15.94 -3.36 -3.66
C GLN A 199 15.11 -2.22 -3.04
N VAL A 200 14.76 -2.32 -1.75
CA VAL A 200 14.10 -1.22 -1.01
C VAL A 200 14.98 0.04 -1.04
N THR A 201 16.29 -0.12 -0.85
CA THR A 201 17.23 1.01 -0.84
C THR A 201 17.38 1.64 -2.23
N GLU A 202 17.45 0.83 -3.27
CA GLU A 202 17.51 1.30 -4.66
C GLU A 202 16.24 2.09 -5.04
N LEU A 203 15.07 1.56 -4.71
CA LEU A 203 13.79 2.23 -4.95
C LEU A 203 13.70 3.57 -4.22
N ASN A 204 14.13 3.59 -2.95
CA ASN A 204 14.22 4.81 -2.16
C ASN A 204 15.12 5.88 -2.83
N ASN A 205 16.22 5.47 -3.46
CA ASN A 205 17.12 6.36 -4.19
C ASN A 205 16.54 6.80 -5.55
N LYS A 206 15.74 5.97 -6.23
CA LYS A 206 15.01 6.36 -7.44
C LYS A 206 14.03 7.50 -7.14
N TYR A 207 13.30 7.41 -6.03
CA TYR A 207 12.45 8.50 -5.55
C TYR A 207 13.23 9.80 -5.27
N ASP A 208 14.42 9.74 -4.65
CA ASP A 208 15.25 10.94 -4.40
C ASP A 208 15.60 11.66 -5.70
N ARG A 209 16.06 10.91 -6.70
CA ARG A 209 16.42 11.47 -8.01
C ARG A 209 15.21 12.11 -8.70
N LEU A 210 14.06 11.45 -8.65
CA LEU A 210 12.86 11.96 -9.31
C LEU A 210 12.34 13.23 -8.62
N ILE A 211 12.33 13.27 -7.29
CA ILE A 211 11.94 14.46 -6.52
C ILE A 211 12.88 15.63 -6.80
N GLU A 212 14.20 15.39 -6.85
CA GLU A 212 15.17 16.42 -7.18
C GLU A 212 14.94 16.98 -8.59
N LYS A 213 14.66 16.11 -9.57
CA LYS A 213 14.32 16.49 -10.94
C LYS A 213 13.09 17.41 -10.99
N VAL A 214 12.01 17.02 -10.31
CA VAL A 214 10.76 17.79 -10.24
C VAL A 214 10.98 19.15 -9.56
N LYS A 215 11.75 19.20 -8.46
CA LYS A 215 12.14 20.45 -7.82
C LYS A 215 12.95 21.35 -8.76
N GLY A 216 13.83 20.76 -9.57
CA GLY A 216 14.59 21.48 -10.59
C GLY A 216 13.69 22.14 -11.63
N TYR A 217 12.67 21.44 -12.12
CA TYR A 217 11.68 21.99 -13.05
C TYR A 217 10.84 23.10 -12.41
N ALA A 218 10.40 22.93 -11.16
CA ALA A 218 9.65 23.96 -10.44
C ALA A 218 10.50 25.23 -10.20
N ALA A 219 11.79 25.07 -9.89
CA ALA A 219 12.71 26.18 -9.67
C ALA A 219 13.11 26.89 -10.98
N THR A 220 13.18 26.14 -12.09
CA THR A 220 13.55 26.68 -13.41
C THR A 220 12.53 26.25 -14.46
N PRO A 221 11.35 26.87 -14.53
CA PRO A 221 10.27 26.46 -15.44
C PRO A 221 10.66 26.32 -16.91
N SER A 222 11.65 27.08 -17.39
CA SER A 222 12.13 27.02 -18.77
C SER A 222 12.83 25.70 -19.13
N THR A 223 13.22 24.89 -18.14
CA THR A 223 13.76 23.53 -18.38
C THR A 223 12.67 22.47 -18.45
N TYR A 224 11.43 22.81 -18.08
CA TYR A 224 10.29 21.88 -18.14
C TYR A 224 9.69 21.83 -19.55
N THR A 225 10.30 21.00 -20.39
CA THR A 225 9.85 20.75 -21.78
C THR A 225 8.96 19.51 -21.86
N LEU A 226 8.28 19.33 -22.99
CA LEU A 226 7.51 18.10 -23.26
C LEU A 226 8.41 16.84 -23.22
N SER A 227 9.66 16.95 -23.70
CA SER A 227 10.63 15.85 -23.65
C SER A 227 11.04 15.51 -22.22
N GLU A 228 11.27 16.52 -21.39
CA GLU A 228 11.60 16.34 -19.98
C GLU A 228 10.43 15.73 -19.20
N TYR A 229 9.20 16.17 -19.50
CA TYR A 229 7.99 15.55 -18.95
C TYR A 229 7.86 14.07 -19.35
N SER A 230 8.10 13.72 -20.62
CA SER A 230 8.08 12.32 -21.06
C SER A 230 9.12 11.48 -20.32
N THR A 231 10.29 12.04 -20.06
CA THR A 231 11.34 11.36 -19.29
C THR A 231 10.91 11.19 -17.84
N PHE A 232 10.37 12.24 -17.20
CA PHE A 232 9.77 12.17 -15.86
C PHE A 232 8.70 11.07 -15.75
N MET A 233 7.79 10.97 -16.72
CA MET A 233 6.74 9.94 -16.71
C MET A 233 7.29 8.53 -16.88
N THR A 234 8.39 8.38 -17.62
CA THR A 234 9.11 7.09 -17.76
C THR A 234 9.74 6.72 -16.42
N ASP A 235 10.52 7.63 -15.83
CA ASP A 235 11.16 7.44 -14.52
C ASP A 235 10.12 7.12 -13.42
N TYR A 236 8.97 7.78 -13.44
CA TYR A 236 7.85 7.51 -12.53
C TYR A 236 7.22 6.13 -12.75
N THR A 237 7.04 5.71 -14.00
CA THR A 237 6.47 4.39 -14.33
C THR A 237 7.41 3.28 -13.86
N ASP A 238 8.72 3.45 -14.02
CA ASP A 238 9.72 2.51 -13.53
C ASP A 238 9.65 2.37 -12.01
N ILE A 239 9.55 3.49 -11.29
CA ILE A 239 9.37 3.50 -9.82
C ILE A 239 8.10 2.76 -9.38
N ILE A 240 6.97 2.99 -10.06
CA ILE A 240 5.70 2.31 -9.72
C ILE A 240 5.79 0.81 -9.99
N THR A 241 6.50 0.41 -11.05
CA THR A 241 6.73 -1.01 -11.38
C THR A 241 7.57 -1.67 -10.30
N ASP A 242 8.72 -1.09 -9.97
CA ASP A 242 9.60 -1.59 -8.91
C ASP A 242 8.89 -1.64 -7.56
N PHE A 243 8.08 -0.62 -7.22
CA PHE A 243 7.29 -0.61 -5.99
C PHE A 243 6.28 -1.76 -5.95
N GLY A 244 5.62 -2.06 -7.07
CA GLY A 244 4.68 -3.18 -7.20
C GLY A 244 5.37 -4.52 -6.99
N GLU A 245 6.45 -4.79 -7.74
CA GLU A 245 7.23 -6.04 -7.65
C GLU A 245 7.80 -6.25 -6.25
N LEU A 246 8.31 -5.18 -5.63
CA LEU A 246 8.85 -5.22 -4.28
C LEU A 246 7.75 -5.45 -3.23
N SER A 247 6.57 -4.84 -3.40
CA SER A 247 5.42 -5.06 -2.51
C SER A 247 4.97 -6.52 -2.52
N GLU A 248 4.90 -7.14 -3.70
CA GLU A 248 4.55 -8.56 -3.86
C GLU A 248 5.59 -9.45 -3.19
N THR A 249 6.87 -9.21 -3.48
CA THR A 249 8.00 -9.93 -2.87
C THR A 249 7.95 -9.86 -1.35
N ILE A 250 7.72 -8.66 -0.81
CA ILE A 250 7.58 -8.40 0.61
C ILE A 250 6.40 -9.14 1.24
N GLN A 251 5.24 -9.17 0.56
CA GLN A 251 4.04 -9.84 1.05
C GLN A 251 4.23 -11.35 1.18
N GLU A 252 5.06 -11.96 0.33
CA GLU A 252 5.39 -13.40 0.39
C GLU A 252 6.18 -13.79 1.64
N TYR A 253 7.00 -12.89 2.20
CA TYR A 253 7.80 -13.21 3.40
C TYR A 253 6.98 -13.27 4.69
N GLY A 254 5.80 -12.63 4.72
CA GLY A 254 4.89 -12.62 5.87
C GLY A 254 5.50 -12.06 7.17
N GLY A 255 4.66 -11.85 8.17
CA GLY A 255 5.09 -11.40 9.51
C GLY A 255 5.00 -9.89 9.73
N ASP A 256 5.55 -9.45 10.86
CA ASP A 256 5.49 -8.05 11.30
C ASP A 256 6.49 -7.18 10.52
N ILE A 257 5.95 -6.45 9.54
CA ILE A 257 6.64 -5.46 8.70
C ILE A 257 7.50 -4.49 9.52
N SER A 258 7.06 -4.11 10.73
CA SER A 258 7.75 -3.11 11.56
C SER A 258 9.07 -3.63 12.13
N SER A 259 9.26 -4.95 12.15
CA SER A 259 10.47 -5.61 12.67
C SER A 259 11.55 -5.83 11.61
N TRP A 260 11.30 -5.46 10.35
CA TRP A 260 12.19 -5.76 9.25
C TRP A 260 13.38 -4.81 9.14
N LYS A 261 14.54 -5.41 8.85
CA LYS A 261 15.70 -4.67 8.33
C LYS A 261 15.27 -4.05 7.00
N GLY A 262 15.18 -2.72 6.93
CA GLY A 262 14.68 -1.99 5.76
C GLY A 262 13.31 -1.32 5.94
N TYR A 263 12.62 -1.54 7.06
CA TYR A 263 11.34 -0.88 7.37
C TYR A 263 11.44 0.66 7.31
N ASP A 264 12.50 1.24 7.86
CA ASP A 264 12.71 2.70 7.78
C ASP A 264 12.83 3.20 6.34
N SER A 265 13.50 2.43 5.48
CA SER A 265 13.62 2.76 4.05
C SER A 265 12.29 2.59 3.32
N TRP A 266 11.49 1.58 3.70
CA TRP A 266 10.13 1.39 3.19
C TRP A 266 9.21 2.56 3.57
N MET A 267 9.23 2.99 4.83
CA MET A 267 8.44 4.14 5.28
C MET A 267 8.88 5.45 4.62
N LYS A 268 10.18 5.61 4.33
CA LYS A 268 10.68 6.74 3.54
C LYS A 268 10.16 6.74 2.11
N ILE A 269 9.99 5.57 1.48
CA ILE A 269 9.39 5.48 0.14
C ILE A 269 7.96 6.01 0.16
N VAL A 270 7.15 5.64 1.17
CA VAL A 270 5.77 6.13 1.32
C VAL A 270 5.75 7.65 1.50
N ASP A 271 6.60 8.20 2.36
CA ASP A 271 6.72 9.64 2.59
C ASP A 271 7.15 10.39 1.31
N LYS A 272 8.14 9.85 0.60
CA LYS A 272 8.64 10.40 -0.67
C LYS A 272 7.60 10.35 -1.78
N ASN A 273 6.74 9.33 -1.81
CA ASN A 273 5.63 9.30 -2.76
C ASN A 273 4.66 10.47 -2.52
N ASN A 274 4.35 10.77 -1.26
CA ASN A 274 3.56 11.96 -0.91
C ASN A 274 4.30 13.26 -1.24
N GLN A 275 5.61 13.33 -0.96
CA GLN A 275 6.43 14.49 -1.32
C GLN A 275 6.44 14.72 -2.83
N LEU A 276 6.59 13.67 -3.63
CA LEU A 276 6.59 13.77 -5.09
C LEU A 276 5.28 14.38 -5.59
N LEU A 277 4.13 13.95 -5.06
CA LEU A 277 2.83 14.53 -5.39
C LEU A 277 2.77 16.04 -5.09
N ILE A 278 3.26 16.45 -3.92
CA ILE A 278 3.31 17.87 -3.51
C ILE A 278 4.23 18.68 -4.42
N GLU A 279 5.39 18.13 -4.81
CA GLU A 279 6.32 18.83 -5.68
C GLU A 279 5.80 18.90 -7.13
N THR A 280 5.09 17.88 -7.61
CA THR A 280 4.49 17.90 -8.95
C THR A 280 3.39 18.94 -9.10
N ASP A 281 2.68 19.30 -8.01
CA ASP A 281 1.66 20.36 -8.01
C ASP A 281 2.27 21.76 -8.24
N LYS A 282 3.58 21.90 -8.02
CA LYS A 282 4.32 23.16 -8.26
C LYS A 282 4.82 23.30 -9.69
N LEU A 283 4.64 22.27 -10.52
CA LEU A 283 5.10 22.33 -11.91
C LEU A 283 4.30 23.34 -12.73
N PRO A 284 4.91 23.96 -13.76
CA PRO A 284 4.19 24.84 -14.67
C PRO A 284 3.02 24.13 -15.35
N ALA A 285 1.90 24.84 -15.52
CA ALA A 285 0.72 24.31 -16.20
C ALA A 285 0.94 24.08 -17.72
N VAL A 286 2.02 24.62 -18.27
CA VAL A 286 2.36 24.56 -19.70
C VAL A 286 3.85 24.26 -19.82
N PHE A 287 4.21 23.42 -20.80
CA PHE A 287 5.61 23.17 -21.13
C PHE A 287 6.26 24.42 -21.72
N ALA A 288 7.58 24.52 -21.58
CA ALA A 288 8.35 25.66 -22.06
C ALA A 288 8.48 25.71 -23.60
N ASP A 289 8.23 24.60 -24.30
CA ASP A 289 8.40 24.40 -25.75
C ASP A 289 7.13 23.95 -26.49
#